data_AF-A0A6A0GXL2-F1
#
_entry.id   AF-A0A6A0GXL2-F1
#
_cell.length_a   1.000
_cell.length_b   1.000
_cell.length_c   1.000
_cell.angle_alpha   90.00
_cell.angle_beta   90.00
_cell.angle_gamma   90.00
#
_symmetry.space_group_name_H-M   'P 1'
#
loop_
_entity.id
_entity.type
_entity.pdbx_description
1 polymer ?
#
loop_
_entity_poly.entity_id
_entity_poly.type
_entity_poly.pdbx_seq_one_letter_code
_entity_poly.pdbx_strand_id
1 'polypeptide(L)'
;VLHGSHGACENEKTANGWYEFLTFYFCTYCVCLCDDPSSETTDRFISLIPIETDVRNGMVLTGVKFTKHQRMIMMQVEQGRALPQGQVEPSSRQWIPLPDETLRFLVEGIHYHTLTYEARTMDLDDLTAPADHVITGTRFHVVDSSLKLQIRVTPINFMDGSLRPEDSFWANSHSEETTRKKLILHKPDDPTKLQIPSRVVSHGGNYVEFQATDLESDVSQMTVPYFDTQPVSTSPPTWISGVSLYYRGRDLSGGFIGLQIQTYNVSKVLEEAIGKVLDS
;
A
#
# COMPACT_ATOMS: atom_id res chain seq x y z
N VAL A 1 0.13 17.79 -35.49
CA VAL A 1 1.00 16.60 -35.59
C VAL A 1 0.40 15.53 -34.70
N LEU A 2 -0.19 14.49 -35.29
CA LEU A 2 -0.70 13.33 -34.56
C LEU A 2 0.49 12.39 -34.31
N HIS A 3 0.92 12.27 -33.06
CA HIS A 3 1.90 11.26 -32.65
C HIS A 3 1.14 10.10 -32.01
N GLY A 4 0.85 9.06 -32.78
CA GLY A 4 0.24 7.83 -32.30
C GLY A 4 -0.51 7.10 -33.41
N SER A 5 -0.27 5.80 -33.56
CA SER A 5 -1.05 4.95 -34.46
C SER A 5 -2.46 4.76 -33.89
N HIS A 6 -3.47 5.07 -34.71
CA HIS A 6 -4.91 5.09 -34.40
C HIS A 6 -5.51 3.72 -33.96
N GLY A 7 -4.70 2.69 -33.72
CA GLY A 7 -5.15 1.32 -33.45
C GLY A 7 -5.00 0.83 -32.00
N ALA A 8 -4.50 1.65 -31.07
CA ALA A 8 -4.12 1.19 -29.73
C ALA A 8 -4.82 1.90 -28.56
N CYS A 9 -5.77 2.80 -28.82
CA CYS A 9 -6.52 3.49 -27.75
C CYS A 9 -7.98 3.03 -27.77
N GLU A 10 -8.36 2.17 -26.83
CA GLU A 10 -9.73 1.66 -26.72
C GLU A 10 -10.67 2.58 -25.90
N ASN A 11 -10.11 3.50 -25.11
CA ASN A 11 -10.86 4.33 -24.16
C ASN A 11 -10.48 5.82 -24.26
N GLU A 12 -11.30 6.59 -24.98
CA GLU A 12 -11.08 8.01 -25.28
C GLU A 12 -11.68 8.93 -24.21
N LYS A 13 -10.94 9.98 -23.81
CA LYS A 13 -11.51 11.16 -23.13
C LYS A 13 -11.51 12.34 -24.09
N THR A 14 -12.68 12.92 -24.33
CA THR A 14 -12.86 14.12 -25.16
C THR A 14 -12.58 15.38 -24.36
N ALA A 15 -11.79 16.30 -24.90
CA ALA A 15 -11.65 17.64 -24.36
C ALA A 15 -12.21 18.69 -25.34
N ASN A 16 -12.89 19.70 -24.80
CA ASN A 16 -13.72 20.64 -25.57
C ASN A 16 -12.88 21.76 -26.19
N GLY A 17 -12.85 21.81 -27.53
CA GLY A 17 -12.17 22.86 -28.30
C GLY A 17 -12.89 24.20 -28.36
N TRP A 18 -12.14 25.22 -28.78
CA TRP A 18 -12.54 26.61 -28.91
C TRP A 18 -13.24 26.88 -30.25
N TYR A 19 -14.16 27.84 -30.27
CA TYR A 19 -14.88 28.24 -31.48
C TYR A 19 -14.01 29.24 -32.28
N GLU A 20 -13.84 29.01 -33.58
CA GLU A 20 -13.41 30.05 -34.52
C GLU A 20 -14.63 30.49 -35.35
N PHE A 21 -15.03 31.77 -35.23
CA PHE A 21 -16.25 32.33 -35.83
C PHE A 21 -16.28 32.30 -37.38
N LEU A 22 -15.22 31.85 -38.05
CA LEU A 22 -15.04 31.93 -39.51
C LEU A 22 -15.12 30.60 -40.24
N THR A 23 -15.17 29.47 -39.54
CA THR A 23 -15.13 28.15 -40.17
C THR A 23 -15.98 27.18 -39.35
N PHE A 24 -17.12 26.74 -39.91
CA PHE A 24 -18.12 25.86 -39.27
C PHE A 24 -17.61 24.43 -38.96
N TYR A 25 -16.40 24.29 -38.41
CA TYR A 25 -15.79 23.01 -38.06
C TYR A 25 -15.66 22.91 -36.54
N PHE A 26 -16.30 21.91 -35.94
CA PHE A 26 -16.04 21.52 -34.55
C PHE A 26 -14.76 20.68 -34.51
N CYS A 27 -13.77 21.12 -33.74
CA CYS A 27 -12.56 20.34 -33.51
C CYS A 27 -12.66 19.68 -32.13
N THR A 28 -12.98 18.38 -32.12
CA THR A 28 -12.83 17.52 -30.95
C THR A 28 -11.45 16.88 -30.99
N TYR A 29 -10.67 17.05 -29.93
CA TYR A 29 -9.41 16.34 -29.75
C TYR A 29 -9.62 15.16 -28.78
N CYS A 30 -9.15 13.99 -29.21
CA CYS A 30 -9.08 12.80 -28.36
C CYS A 30 -7.68 12.77 -27.72
N VAL A 31 -7.61 12.64 -26.40
CA VAL A 31 -6.35 12.44 -25.69
C VAL A 31 -6.27 10.99 -25.23
N CYS A 32 -5.26 10.27 -25.71
CA CYS A 32 -4.96 8.92 -25.26
C CYS A 32 -4.10 8.97 -23.99
N LEU A 33 -4.39 8.06 -23.06
CA LEU A 33 -3.46 7.75 -21.97
C LEU A 33 -2.35 6.85 -22.52
N CYS A 34 -1.10 7.26 -22.39
CA CYS A 34 0.04 6.48 -22.83
C CYS A 34 0.31 5.34 -21.85
N ASP A 35 -0.17 4.14 -22.17
CA ASP A 35 0.25 2.89 -21.54
C ASP A 35 1.10 2.12 -22.56
N ASP A 36 2.40 1.95 -22.30
CA ASP A 36 3.34 1.28 -23.22
C ASP A 36 3.72 -0.12 -22.71
N PRO A 37 2.80 -1.11 -22.73
CA PRO A 37 3.03 -2.44 -22.15
C PRO A 37 4.24 -3.19 -22.74
N SER A 38 4.67 -2.81 -23.93
CA SER A 38 5.82 -3.37 -24.62
C SER A 38 7.18 -2.86 -24.13
N SER A 39 7.22 -1.72 -23.41
CA SER A 39 8.48 -1.12 -23.00
C SER A 39 9.04 -1.76 -21.72
N GLU A 40 10.24 -2.31 -21.86
CA GLU A 40 11.02 -2.86 -20.76
C GLU A 40 11.48 -1.81 -19.74
N THR A 41 11.33 -0.49 -20.01
CA THR A 41 11.82 0.58 -19.12
C THR A 41 10.76 1.12 -18.15
N THR A 42 9.56 0.56 -18.17
CA THR A 42 8.45 1.05 -17.33
C THR A 42 8.54 0.59 -15.87
N ASP A 43 8.06 1.44 -14.96
CA ASP A 43 8.09 1.24 -13.50
C ASP A 43 6.67 1.01 -12.95
N ARG A 44 5.98 -0.03 -13.43
CA ARG A 44 4.55 -0.27 -13.15
C ARG A 44 4.28 -1.51 -12.28
N PHE A 45 5.32 -2.05 -11.67
CA PHE A 45 5.27 -3.35 -11.02
C PHE A 45 5.14 -3.20 -9.49
N ILE A 46 4.22 -3.94 -8.89
CA ILE A 46 4.03 -4.03 -7.44
C ILE A 46 4.38 -5.45 -7.01
N SER A 47 5.27 -5.61 -6.02
CA SER A 47 5.65 -6.94 -5.54
C SER A 47 4.54 -7.60 -4.72
N LEU A 48 4.31 -8.88 -5.00
CA LEU A 48 3.43 -9.78 -4.25
C LEU A 48 4.22 -10.74 -3.35
N ILE A 49 5.56 -10.66 -3.39
CA ILE A 49 6.44 -11.52 -2.60
C ILE A 49 6.26 -11.20 -1.11
N PRO A 50 6.01 -12.21 -0.26
CA PRO A 50 5.91 -11.99 1.17
C PRO A 50 7.25 -11.64 1.79
N ILE A 51 7.24 -10.64 2.68
CA ILE A 51 8.37 -10.31 3.54
C ILE A 51 7.98 -10.67 4.97
N GLU A 52 8.63 -11.69 5.52
CA GLU A 52 8.36 -12.24 6.85
C GLU A 52 9.58 -12.09 7.75
N THR A 53 9.35 -11.83 9.03
CA THR A 53 10.38 -11.81 10.07
C THR A 53 10.84 -13.21 10.39
N ASP A 54 12.00 -13.32 11.04
CA ASP A 54 12.50 -14.61 11.53
C ASP A 54 11.78 -15.04 12.82
N VAL A 55 10.52 -15.49 12.65
CA VAL A 55 9.63 -15.91 13.73
C VAL A 55 10.26 -17.01 14.59
N ARG A 56 11.03 -17.91 13.99
CA ARG A 56 11.69 -19.04 14.69
C ARG A 56 12.76 -18.55 15.66
N ASN A 57 13.41 -17.43 15.36
CA ASN A 57 14.38 -16.78 16.23
C ASN A 57 13.74 -15.67 17.09
N GLY A 58 12.41 -15.68 17.26
CA GLY A 58 11.70 -14.76 18.14
C GLY A 58 11.61 -13.33 17.59
N MET A 59 11.75 -13.13 16.27
CA MET A 59 11.70 -11.81 15.66
C MET A 59 10.26 -11.42 15.30
N VAL A 60 9.88 -10.21 15.71
CA VAL A 60 8.60 -9.57 15.40
C VAL A 60 8.79 -8.36 14.50
N LEU A 61 7.73 -7.94 13.82
CA LEU A 61 7.74 -6.74 13.00
C LEU A 61 7.77 -5.49 13.90
N THR A 62 8.71 -4.57 13.64
CA THR A 62 8.89 -3.30 14.38
C THR A 62 8.71 -2.05 13.52
N GLY A 63 8.65 -2.23 12.21
CA GLY A 63 8.44 -1.15 11.26
C GLY A 63 8.18 -1.63 9.85
N VAL A 64 7.66 -0.73 9.02
CA VAL A 64 7.33 -0.94 7.61
C VAL A 64 7.69 0.29 6.79
N LYS A 65 7.96 0.10 5.51
CA LYS A 65 8.08 1.18 4.53
C LYS A 65 7.84 0.68 3.12
N PHE A 66 7.49 1.59 2.21
CA PHE A 66 7.60 1.31 0.78
C PHE A 66 9.03 1.53 0.30
N THR A 67 9.48 0.70 -0.63
CA THR A 67 10.78 0.84 -1.28
C THR A 67 10.67 0.44 -2.74
N LYS A 68 11.16 1.31 -3.62
CA LYS A 68 11.33 0.96 -5.04
C LYS A 68 12.65 0.21 -5.19
N HIS A 69 12.58 -1.05 -5.60
CA HIS A 69 13.75 -1.90 -5.83
C HIS A 69 13.57 -2.65 -7.14
N GLN A 70 14.59 -2.65 -8.00
CA GLN A 70 14.55 -3.25 -9.33
C GLN A 70 13.28 -2.91 -10.15
N ARG A 71 12.83 -1.64 -10.12
CA ARG A 71 11.61 -1.15 -10.81
C ARG A 71 10.27 -1.64 -10.25
N MET A 72 10.30 -2.39 -9.15
CA MET A 72 9.11 -2.79 -8.42
C MET A 72 8.95 -1.95 -7.16
N ILE A 73 7.71 -1.57 -6.84
CA ILE A 73 7.37 -1.10 -5.51
C ILE A 73 7.16 -2.31 -4.61
N MET A 74 7.91 -2.36 -3.51
CA MET A 74 7.86 -3.42 -2.52
C MET A 74 7.55 -2.85 -1.14
N MET A 75 6.92 -3.66 -0.29
CA MET A 75 6.99 -3.42 1.14
C MET A 75 8.33 -3.93 1.67
N GLN A 76 8.96 -3.17 2.54
CA GLN A 76 10.11 -3.61 3.32
C GLN A 76 9.73 -3.58 4.81
N VAL A 77 10.16 -4.60 5.53
CA VAL A 77 9.85 -4.83 6.95
C VAL A 77 11.11 -4.64 7.79
N GLU A 78 10.97 -3.97 8.93
CA GLU A 78 11.95 -3.97 10.00
C GLU A 78 11.56 -5.03 11.02
N GLN A 79 12.53 -5.84 11.45
CA GLN A 79 12.35 -6.86 12.47
C GLN A 79 13.18 -6.57 13.72
N GLY A 80 12.73 -7.08 14.85
CA GLY A 80 13.51 -7.09 16.10
C GLY A 80 13.02 -8.21 17.04
N ARG A 81 13.90 -8.63 17.94
CA ARG A 81 13.66 -9.74 18.87
C ARG A 81 12.67 -9.34 19.95
N ALA A 82 11.57 -10.08 20.05
CA ALA A 82 10.58 -9.88 21.09
C ALA A 82 11.18 -10.11 22.48
N LEU A 83 10.80 -9.23 23.40
CA LEU A 83 11.06 -9.30 24.83
C LEU A 83 9.73 -9.25 25.57
N PRO A 84 9.67 -9.70 26.83
CA PRO A 84 8.48 -9.62 27.67
C PRO A 84 7.74 -8.28 27.60
N GLN A 85 6.41 -8.33 27.76
CA GLN A 85 5.56 -7.17 27.97
C GLN A 85 5.53 -6.17 26.81
N GLY A 86 5.57 -6.64 25.57
CA GLY A 86 5.49 -5.76 24.40
C GLY A 86 6.80 -5.08 24.01
N GLN A 87 7.91 -5.40 24.69
CA GLN A 87 9.21 -4.80 24.42
C GLN A 87 9.93 -5.49 23.26
N VAL A 88 10.86 -4.78 22.65
CA VAL A 88 11.75 -5.33 21.63
C VAL A 88 13.19 -4.94 21.96
N GLU A 89 14.12 -5.89 21.78
CA GLU A 89 15.53 -5.64 22.02
C GLU A 89 16.09 -4.62 21.01
N PRO A 90 16.54 -3.42 21.45
CA PRO A 90 16.92 -2.35 20.52
C PRO A 90 18.08 -2.69 19.58
N SER A 91 19.04 -3.50 20.05
CA SER A 91 20.23 -3.92 19.29
C SER A 91 19.94 -4.97 18.22
N SER A 92 18.79 -5.65 18.30
CA SER A 92 18.40 -6.67 17.32
C SER A 92 17.70 -6.11 16.09
N ARG A 93 17.38 -4.81 16.10
CA ARG A 93 16.59 -4.17 15.04
C ARG A 93 17.36 -4.11 13.74
N GLN A 94 16.73 -4.58 12.68
CA GLN A 94 17.27 -4.51 11.33
C GLN A 94 16.17 -4.55 10.28
N TRP A 95 16.38 -3.85 9.17
CA TRP A 95 15.53 -3.96 7.99
C TRP A 95 15.87 -5.25 7.26
N ILE A 96 14.84 -6.05 6.94
CA ILE A 96 15.00 -7.27 6.16
C ILE A 96 15.40 -6.87 4.73
N PRO A 97 16.51 -7.39 4.19
CA PRO A 97 16.91 -7.13 2.81
C PRO A 97 15.82 -7.57 1.83
N LEU A 98 15.58 -6.76 0.80
CA LEU A 98 14.64 -7.12 -0.25
C LEU A 98 15.25 -8.23 -1.12
N PRO A 99 14.44 -9.17 -1.63
CA PRO A 99 14.91 -10.19 -2.57
C PRO A 99 15.52 -9.55 -3.81
N ASP A 100 16.71 -9.99 -4.19
CA ASP A 100 17.45 -9.51 -5.38
C ASP A 100 17.16 -10.39 -6.62
N GLU A 101 15.94 -10.93 -6.73
CA GLU A 101 15.56 -11.82 -7.83
C GLU A 101 15.35 -11.03 -9.11
N THR A 102 16.02 -11.44 -10.19
CA THR A 102 15.89 -10.77 -11.48
C THR A 102 14.45 -10.89 -11.97
N LEU A 103 13.83 -9.77 -12.38
CA LEU A 103 12.47 -9.72 -12.96
C LEU A 103 12.18 -10.81 -14.01
N ARG A 104 13.20 -11.28 -14.75
CA ARG A 104 13.08 -12.36 -15.74
C ARG A 104 12.66 -13.72 -15.17
N PHE A 105 12.92 -13.97 -13.89
CA PHE A 105 12.55 -15.21 -13.20
C PHE A 105 11.24 -15.08 -12.43
N LEU A 106 10.73 -13.86 -12.31
CA LEU A 106 9.48 -13.60 -11.63
C LEU A 106 8.29 -13.86 -12.56
N VAL A 107 7.18 -14.28 -11.96
CA VAL A 107 5.95 -14.63 -12.67
C VAL A 107 4.85 -13.66 -12.25
N GLU A 108 4.24 -13.00 -13.24
CA GLU A 108 3.07 -12.12 -13.07
C GLU A 108 1.93 -12.86 -12.34
N GLY A 109 1.27 -12.18 -11.41
CA GLY A 109 0.20 -12.74 -10.57
C GLY A 109 0.67 -13.64 -9.43
N ILE A 110 1.94 -14.09 -9.44
CA ILE A 110 2.54 -14.88 -8.34
C ILE A 110 3.51 -14.02 -7.54
N HIS A 111 4.47 -13.39 -8.21
CA HIS A 111 5.56 -12.64 -7.59
C HIS A 111 5.36 -11.13 -7.69
N TYR A 112 4.71 -10.67 -8.75
CA TYR A 112 4.45 -9.25 -8.95
C TYR A 112 3.13 -9.05 -9.69
N HIS A 113 2.59 -7.86 -9.57
CA HIS A 113 1.42 -7.38 -10.28
C HIS A 113 1.82 -6.20 -11.16
N THR A 114 1.41 -6.23 -12.42
CA THR A 114 1.59 -5.16 -13.38
C THR A 114 0.38 -4.24 -13.36
N LEU A 115 0.59 -2.96 -13.04
CA LEU A 115 -0.46 -1.95 -13.17
C LEU A 115 -0.79 -1.76 -14.66
N THR A 116 -2.02 -2.09 -15.05
CA THR A 116 -2.57 -1.89 -16.39
C THR A 116 -3.77 -0.96 -16.34
N TYR A 117 -4.28 -0.52 -17.49
CA TYR A 117 -5.51 0.26 -17.56
C TYR A 117 -6.69 -0.37 -16.76
N GLU A 118 -6.84 -1.69 -16.81
CA GLU A 118 -7.93 -2.42 -16.16
C GLU A 118 -7.59 -2.91 -14.73
N ALA A 119 -6.31 -3.04 -14.40
CA ALA A 119 -5.84 -3.62 -13.15
C ALA A 119 -4.88 -2.69 -12.42
N ARG A 120 -5.43 -1.59 -11.90
CA ARG A 120 -4.68 -0.52 -11.21
C ARG A 120 -5.38 0.00 -9.96
N THR A 121 -6.18 -0.87 -9.33
CA THR A 121 -6.86 -0.54 -8.09
C THR A 121 -6.02 -0.98 -6.90
N MET A 122 -5.99 -0.16 -5.86
CA MET A 122 -5.41 -0.51 -4.57
C MET A 122 -6.41 -0.22 -3.46
N ASP A 123 -6.62 -1.24 -2.64
CA ASP A 123 -7.49 -1.24 -1.50
C ASP A 123 -6.78 -0.60 -0.30
N LEU A 124 -7.39 0.45 0.28
CA LEU A 124 -6.86 1.11 1.48
C LEU A 124 -7.22 0.27 2.70
N ASP A 125 -6.54 -0.86 2.86
CA ASP A 125 -6.80 -1.84 3.90
C ASP A 125 -6.37 -1.38 5.28
N ASP A 126 -7.18 -1.71 6.29
CA ASP A 126 -6.87 -1.51 7.70
C ASP A 126 -6.93 -2.87 8.40
N LEU A 127 -5.76 -3.41 8.77
CA LEU A 127 -5.63 -4.76 9.28
C LEU A 127 -5.10 -4.73 10.71
N THR A 128 -5.82 -5.41 11.60
CA THR A 128 -5.42 -5.62 12.99
C THR A 128 -5.37 -7.12 13.27
N ALA A 129 -4.28 -7.55 13.90
CA ALA A 129 -4.13 -8.90 14.40
C ALA A 129 -5.12 -9.16 15.54
N PRO A 130 -5.60 -10.41 15.72
CA PRO A 130 -6.39 -10.80 16.87
C PRO A 130 -5.66 -10.55 18.21
N ALA A 131 -6.41 -10.65 19.31
CA ALA A 131 -5.80 -10.66 20.64
C ALA A 131 -4.73 -11.77 20.75
N ASP A 132 -3.68 -11.52 21.53
CA ASP A 132 -2.53 -12.42 21.71
C ASP A 132 -1.72 -12.73 20.44
N HIS A 133 -1.88 -11.92 19.39
CA HIS A 133 -1.10 -12.05 18.15
C HIS A 133 -0.34 -10.78 17.83
N VAL A 134 0.76 -10.96 17.12
CA VAL A 134 1.57 -9.86 16.56
C VAL A 134 1.78 -10.09 15.08
N ILE A 135 2.09 -9.01 14.38
CA ILE A 135 2.41 -9.06 12.97
C ILE A 135 3.87 -9.50 12.80
N THR A 136 4.07 -10.45 11.89
CA THR A 136 5.37 -11.07 11.58
C THR A 136 5.67 -11.05 10.10
N GLY A 137 4.82 -10.42 9.28
CA GLY A 137 5.09 -10.29 7.87
C GLY A 137 4.00 -9.53 7.14
N THR A 138 4.32 -9.08 5.94
CA THR A 138 3.40 -8.34 5.08
C THR A 138 3.56 -8.79 3.64
N ARG A 139 2.46 -8.75 2.88
CA ARG A 139 2.48 -8.93 1.43
C ARG A 139 1.31 -8.22 0.77
N PHE A 140 1.42 -7.98 -0.52
CA PHE A 140 0.26 -7.71 -1.36
C PHE A 140 -0.25 -9.00 -2.00
N HIS A 141 -1.55 -9.02 -2.28
CA HIS A 141 -2.17 -10.04 -3.11
C HIS A 141 -3.21 -9.38 -4.01
N VAL A 142 -3.48 -10.01 -5.15
CA VAL A 142 -4.46 -9.50 -6.10
C VAL A 142 -5.76 -10.28 -5.93
N VAL A 143 -6.87 -9.57 -5.77
CA VAL A 143 -8.23 -10.12 -5.76
C VAL A 143 -9.09 -9.24 -6.66
N ASP A 144 -9.71 -9.84 -7.67
CA ASP A 144 -10.57 -9.13 -8.64
C ASP A 144 -9.90 -7.87 -9.23
N SER A 145 -8.63 -8.01 -9.66
CA SER A 145 -7.80 -6.92 -10.20
C SER A 145 -7.52 -5.75 -9.25
N SER A 146 -7.77 -5.92 -7.94
CA SER A 146 -7.39 -4.98 -6.88
C SER A 146 -6.25 -5.52 -6.04
N LEU A 147 -5.27 -4.66 -5.76
CA LEU A 147 -4.18 -4.91 -4.82
C LEU A 147 -4.67 -4.74 -3.40
N LYS A 148 -4.62 -5.82 -2.63
CA LYS A 148 -5.03 -5.88 -1.23
C LYS A 148 -3.84 -6.24 -0.34
N LEU A 149 -3.76 -5.59 0.82
CA LEU A 149 -2.79 -5.91 1.86
C LEU A 149 -3.16 -7.24 2.54
N GLN A 150 -2.16 -8.04 2.86
CA GLN A 150 -2.28 -9.11 3.85
C GLN A 150 -1.16 -9.00 4.88
N ILE A 151 -1.47 -9.43 6.10
CA ILE A 151 -0.50 -9.51 7.19
C ILE A 151 -0.33 -10.96 7.62
N ARG A 152 0.91 -11.36 7.88
CA ARG A 152 1.21 -12.61 8.58
C ARG A 152 1.07 -12.32 10.07
N VAL A 153 0.22 -13.07 10.75
CA VAL A 153 0.02 -12.96 12.19
C VAL A 153 0.53 -14.22 12.87
N THR A 154 1.17 -14.03 14.03
CA THR A 154 1.72 -15.11 14.85
C THR A 154 1.29 -14.91 16.29
N PRO A 155 0.80 -15.96 16.98
CA PRO A 155 0.53 -15.86 18.41
C PRO A 155 1.81 -15.55 19.19
N ILE A 156 1.69 -14.68 20.18
CA ILE A 156 2.77 -14.33 21.10
C ILE A 156 2.31 -14.46 22.54
N ASN A 157 3.19 -14.94 23.40
CA ASN A 157 2.96 -14.91 24.84
C ASN A 157 3.44 -13.57 25.41
N PHE A 158 2.51 -12.83 26.02
CA PHE A 158 2.79 -11.51 26.58
C PHE A 158 3.86 -11.52 27.69
N MET A 159 3.93 -12.59 28.49
CA MET A 159 4.77 -12.66 29.68
C MET A 159 6.24 -12.92 29.37
N ASP A 160 6.53 -13.71 28.34
CA ASP A 160 7.91 -14.09 27.99
C ASP A 160 8.34 -13.64 26.59
N GLY A 161 7.41 -13.19 25.75
CA GLY A 161 7.67 -12.78 24.36
C GLY A 161 7.86 -13.94 23.39
N SER A 162 7.53 -15.18 23.78
CA SER A 162 7.67 -16.36 22.92
C SER A 162 6.61 -16.39 21.82
N LEU A 163 7.05 -16.69 20.59
CA LEU A 163 6.21 -16.83 19.40
C LEU A 163 5.87 -18.31 19.16
N ARG A 164 4.69 -18.57 18.58
CA ARG A 164 4.26 -19.90 18.11
C ARG A 164 4.16 -19.96 16.58
N PRO A 165 5.27 -20.20 15.85
CA PRO A 165 5.30 -20.17 14.38
C PRO A 165 4.33 -21.16 13.70
N GLU A 166 4.06 -22.30 14.33
CA GLU A 166 3.16 -23.35 13.86
C GLU A 166 1.70 -22.88 13.75
N ASP A 167 1.33 -21.90 14.57
CA ASP A 167 -0.01 -21.33 14.65
C ASP A 167 -0.14 -20.04 13.81
N SER A 168 0.89 -19.70 13.02
CA SER A 168 0.89 -18.50 12.17
C SER A 168 -0.03 -18.64 10.95
N PHE A 169 -0.81 -17.61 10.67
CA PHE A 169 -1.69 -17.55 9.50
C PHE A 169 -1.64 -16.19 8.79
N TRP A 170 -2.11 -16.15 7.54
CA TRP A 170 -2.29 -14.90 6.80
C TRP A 170 -3.67 -14.34 7.09
N ALA A 171 -3.73 -13.13 7.64
CA ALA A 171 -4.96 -12.42 7.91
C ALA A 171 -5.22 -11.36 6.82
N ASN A 172 -6.51 -11.24 6.47
CA ASN A 172 -7.02 -10.32 5.47
C ASN A 172 -8.00 -9.35 6.13
N SER A 173 -8.42 -8.34 5.37
CA SER A 173 -9.48 -7.44 5.83
C SER A 173 -10.77 -8.27 5.98
N HIS A 174 -11.32 -8.31 7.20
CA HIS A 174 -12.56 -9.04 7.54
C HIS A 174 -13.82 -8.29 7.07
N SER A 175 -13.76 -7.55 5.96
CA SER A 175 -14.96 -6.90 5.42
C SER A 175 -15.89 -7.94 4.78
N GLU A 176 -16.60 -8.68 5.62
CA GLU A 176 -17.74 -9.53 5.23
C GLU A 176 -18.96 -8.68 4.80
N GLU A 177 -18.94 -7.36 5.04
CA GLU A 177 -20.01 -6.45 4.63
C GLU A 177 -19.42 -5.14 4.06
N THR A 178 -20.10 -4.61 3.05
CA THR A 178 -19.95 -3.31 2.38
C THR A 178 -19.05 -3.24 1.15
N THR A 179 -19.69 -2.90 0.02
CA THR A 179 -19.04 -2.37 -1.18
C THR A 179 -18.06 -1.25 -0.80
N ARG A 180 -16.77 -1.47 -1.02
CA ARG A 180 -15.76 -0.44 -0.80
C ARG A 180 -16.09 0.81 -1.59
N LYS A 181 -15.84 1.98 -1.00
CA LYS A 181 -16.11 3.26 -1.66
C LYS A 181 -14.87 3.74 -2.43
N LYS A 182 -15.03 3.98 -3.73
CA LYS A 182 -14.00 4.61 -4.57
C LYS A 182 -13.65 5.99 -4.02
N LEU A 183 -12.36 6.22 -3.78
CA LEU A 183 -11.81 7.54 -3.52
C LEU A 183 -11.63 8.27 -4.86
N ILE A 184 -12.35 9.38 -5.03
CA ILE A 184 -12.28 10.20 -6.25
C ILE A 184 -11.23 11.29 -6.03
N LEU A 185 -10.22 11.35 -6.91
CA LEU A 185 -9.25 12.45 -6.92
C LEU A 185 -9.75 13.55 -7.87
N HIS A 186 -10.01 14.75 -7.34
CA HIS A 186 -10.52 15.87 -8.12
C HIS A 186 -9.37 16.68 -8.75
N LYS A 187 -9.31 16.66 -10.09
CA LYS A 187 -8.26 17.32 -10.91
C LYS A 187 -6.84 17.05 -10.36
N PRO A 188 -6.42 15.79 -10.25
CA PRO A 188 -5.18 15.45 -9.57
C PRO A 188 -3.96 16.01 -10.33
N ASP A 189 -3.04 16.69 -9.63
CA ASP A 189 -1.75 17.14 -10.18
C ASP A 189 -0.60 16.49 -9.39
N ASP A 190 0.65 16.72 -9.80
CA ASP A 190 1.84 16.34 -9.06
C ASP A 190 1.74 16.77 -7.58
N PRO A 191 1.69 15.80 -6.64
CA PRO A 191 1.48 16.10 -5.23
C PRO A 191 2.67 16.80 -4.57
N THR A 192 3.81 16.92 -5.25
CA THR A 192 5.01 17.63 -4.76
C THR A 192 4.98 19.13 -5.06
N LYS A 193 4.12 19.60 -5.97
CA LYS A 193 4.01 21.04 -6.33
C LYS A 193 3.36 21.86 -5.22
N LEU A 194 2.42 21.28 -4.48
CA LEU A 194 1.69 21.99 -3.44
C LEU A 194 2.59 22.22 -2.21
N GLN A 195 2.79 23.48 -1.87
CA GLN A 195 3.53 23.91 -0.67
C GLN A 195 2.72 23.75 0.63
N ILE A 196 1.46 23.34 0.52
CA ILE A 196 0.56 23.13 1.65
C ILE A 196 0.61 21.65 2.06
N PRO A 197 0.78 21.33 3.35
CA PRO A 197 0.80 19.94 3.80
C PRO A 197 -0.48 19.19 3.40
N SER A 198 -0.32 17.98 2.89
CA SER A 198 -1.43 17.05 2.67
C SER A 198 -2.05 16.64 4.00
N ARG A 199 -3.33 16.25 3.96
CA ARG A 199 -4.06 15.73 5.12
C ARG A 199 -4.48 14.31 4.81
N VAL A 200 -4.58 13.47 5.84
CA VAL A 200 -5.18 12.16 5.66
C VAL A 200 -6.67 12.36 5.36
N VAL A 201 -7.13 11.82 4.24
CA VAL A 201 -8.51 12.00 3.74
C VAL A 201 -9.29 10.69 3.85
N SER A 202 -8.62 9.55 3.78
CA SER A 202 -9.27 8.25 3.68
C SER A 202 -8.40 7.13 4.28
N HIS A 203 -9.08 6.16 4.88
CA HIS A 203 -8.55 4.97 5.57
C HIS A 203 -9.37 3.72 5.14
N GLY A 204 -9.28 2.64 5.93
CA GLY A 204 -10.07 1.41 5.82
C GLY A 204 -11.45 1.53 5.17
N GLY A 205 -11.75 0.64 4.22
CA GLY A 205 -13.06 0.59 3.54
C GLY A 205 -13.16 1.43 2.26
N ASN A 206 -12.08 2.13 1.90
CA ASN A 206 -11.93 2.80 0.61
C ASN A 206 -10.99 2.04 -0.32
N TYR A 207 -11.04 2.38 -1.60
CA TYR A 207 -10.03 2.00 -2.57
C TYR A 207 -9.69 3.21 -3.44
N VAL A 208 -8.47 3.23 -3.97
CA VAL A 208 -8.00 4.23 -4.92
C VAL A 208 -7.58 3.55 -6.21
N GLU A 209 -7.82 4.21 -7.32
CA GLU A 209 -7.36 3.77 -8.63
C GLU A 209 -6.17 4.65 -9.02
N PHE A 210 -5.05 4.04 -9.40
CA PHE A 210 -3.95 4.80 -10.00
C PHE A 210 -4.45 5.37 -11.33
N GLN A 211 -4.27 6.67 -11.54
CA GLN A 211 -4.73 7.35 -12.74
C GLN A 211 -3.72 8.40 -13.16
N ALA A 212 -3.83 8.86 -14.40
CA ALA A 212 -3.05 10.01 -14.82
C ALA A 212 -3.49 11.28 -14.08
N THR A 213 -2.56 12.20 -13.95
CA THR A 213 -2.82 13.60 -13.60
C THR A 213 -3.80 14.26 -14.58
N ASP A 214 -4.40 15.36 -14.16
CA ASP A 214 -5.37 16.11 -14.95
C ASP A 214 -4.72 16.69 -16.22
N LEU A 215 -5.49 16.68 -17.30
CA LEU A 215 -5.03 17.16 -18.60
C LEU A 215 -4.61 18.64 -18.55
N GLU A 216 -5.33 19.47 -17.80
CA GLU A 216 -5.06 20.89 -17.65
C GLU A 216 -3.82 21.14 -16.78
N SER A 217 -3.50 20.23 -15.87
CA SER A 217 -2.42 20.37 -14.89
C SER A 217 -1.04 20.11 -15.49
N ASP A 218 -0.89 19.02 -16.26
CA ASP A 218 0.41 18.63 -16.83
C ASP A 218 0.30 17.80 -18.11
N VAL A 219 -0.86 17.81 -18.78
CA VAL A 219 -1.14 16.99 -19.96
C VAL A 219 -1.12 15.48 -19.63
N SER A 220 -1.55 15.10 -18.41
CA SER A 220 -1.70 13.71 -17.99
C SER A 220 -0.41 12.88 -18.06
N GLN A 221 0.73 13.49 -17.74
CA GLN A 221 2.04 12.86 -17.88
C GLN A 221 2.43 11.95 -16.70
N MET A 222 1.86 12.19 -15.51
CA MET A 222 2.25 11.47 -14.29
C MET A 222 1.16 10.51 -13.84
N THR A 223 1.55 9.40 -13.21
CA THR A 223 0.62 8.45 -12.57
C THR A 223 0.55 8.71 -11.07
N VAL A 224 -0.65 8.92 -10.55
CA VAL A 224 -0.93 9.27 -9.16
C VAL A 224 -2.02 8.35 -8.59
N PRO A 225 -2.07 8.11 -7.27
CA PRO A 225 -1.23 8.69 -6.20
C PRO A 225 0.21 8.14 -6.16
N TYR A 226 1.10 8.84 -5.48
CA TYR A 226 2.46 8.37 -5.21
C TYR A 226 2.53 7.47 -3.97
N PHE A 227 3.55 6.62 -3.86
CA PHE A 227 3.83 5.89 -2.63
C PHE A 227 4.67 6.74 -1.68
N ASP A 228 4.28 6.80 -0.42
CA ASP A 228 5.06 7.44 0.64
C ASP A 228 6.16 6.48 1.13
N THR A 229 7.41 6.74 0.75
CA THR A 229 8.54 5.88 1.08
C THR A 229 9.12 6.12 2.47
N GLN A 230 8.49 7.00 3.27
CA GLN A 230 8.95 7.27 4.63
C GLN A 230 8.84 6.02 5.51
N PRO A 231 9.88 5.68 6.29
CA PRO A 231 9.82 4.57 7.21
C PRO A 231 8.91 4.87 8.39
N VAL A 232 8.07 3.89 8.73
CA VAL A 232 7.17 3.95 9.88
C VAL A 232 7.58 2.84 10.83
N SER A 233 8.21 3.22 11.93
CA SER A 233 8.66 2.30 12.97
C SER A 233 8.39 2.87 14.36
N THR A 234 8.45 2.00 15.36
CA THR A 234 8.18 2.36 16.75
C THR A 234 9.42 2.90 17.46
N SER A 235 9.24 3.94 18.28
CA SER A 235 10.28 4.49 19.15
C SER A 235 9.65 4.91 20.48
N PRO A 236 9.89 4.20 21.60
CA PRO A 236 10.75 3.02 21.72
C PRO A 236 10.24 1.80 20.93
N PRO A 237 11.11 0.84 20.58
CA PRO A 237 10.70 -0.38 19.88
C PRO A 237 9.65 -1.18 20.66
N THR A 238 8.53 -1.50 20.01
CA THR A 238 7.46 -2.31 20.59
C THR A 238 6.82 -3.22 19.54
N TRP A 239 6.05 -4.20 20.00
CA TRP A 239 5.30 -5.09 19.13
C TRP A 239 4.23 -4.33 18.34
N ILE A 240 4.03 -4.74 17.09
CA ILE A 240 3.00 -4.18 16.22
C ILE A 240 1.86 -5.18 16.08
N SER A 241 0.63 -4.67 16.27
CA SER A 241 -0.61 -5.43 16.16
C SER A 241 -1.45 -5.02 14.96
N GLY A 242 -1.14 -3.91 14.28
CA GLY A 242 -1.88 -3.50 13.09
C GLY A 242 -1.01 -2.82 12.04
N VAL A 243 -1.37 -3.00 10.78
CA VAL A 243 -0.79 -2.29 9.63
C VAL A 243 -1.95 -1.84 8.75
N SER A 244 -1.93 -0.58 8.35
CA SER A 244 -2.96 -0.01 7.50
C SER A 244 -2.37 0.86 6.39
N LEU A 245 -3.15 0.98 5.31
CA LEU A 245 -2.92 1.90 4.22
C LEU A 245 -3.89 3.06 4.34
N TYR A 246 -3.37 4.26 4.12
CA TYR A 246 -4.19 5.46 4.07
C TYR A 246 -3.82 6.30 2.86
N TYR A 247 -4.76 7.11 2.43
CA TYR A 247 -4.51 8.14 1.44
C TYR A 247 -4.43 9.51 2.12
N ARG A 248 -3.35 10.25 1.82
CA ARG A 248 -3.22 11.67 2.17
C ARG A 248 -3.16 12.54 0.92
N GLY A 249 -3.98 13.58 0.86
CA GLY A 249 -4.07 14.45 -0.31
C GLY A 249 -5.03 15.61 -0.09
N ARG A 250 -5.32 16.31 -1.20
CA ARG A 250 -6.26 17.44 -1.28
C ARG A 250 -6.77 17.53 -2.71
N ASP A 251 -7.82 18.33 -2.93
CA ASP A 251 -8.19 18.75 -4.27
C ASP A 251 -7.00 19.40 -4.98
N LEU A 252 -6.91 19.20 -6.29
CA LEU A 252 -5.77 19.64 -7.12
C LEU A 252 -4.45 18.93 -6.82
N SER A 253 -4.50 17.77 -6.14
CA SER A 253 -3.33 16.95 -5.81
C SER A 253 -3.61 15.48 -6.07
N GLY A 254 -2.65 14.79 -6.65
CA GLY A 254 -2.66 13.34 -6.79
C GLY A 254 -2.54 12.59 -5.46
N GLY A 255 -2.00 13.25 -4.43
CA GLY A 255 -1.79 12.70 -3.09
C GLY A 255 -0.79 11.54 -3.00
N PHE A 256 -0.74 10.93 -1.82
CA PHE A 256 0.15 9.85 -1.46
C PHE A 256 -0.61 8.71 -0.77
N ILE A 257 -0.22 7.47 -1.08
CA ILE A 257 -0.55 6.27 -0.31
C ILE A 257 0.54 6.08 0.73
N GLY A 258 0.16 6.12 2.01
CA GLY A 258 1.06 5.95 3.14
C GLY A 258 0.76 4.70 3.94
N LEU A 259 1.76 4.27 4.72
CA LEU A 259 1.66 3.20 5.69
C LEU A 259 1.42 3.76 7.08
N GLN A 260 0.59 3.10 7.87
CA GLN A 260 0.40 3.35 9.29
C GLN A 260 0.51 2.03 10.06
N ILE A 261 1.06 2.11 11.27
CA ILE A 261 1.19 0.96 12.17
C ILE A 261 0.42 1.23 13.47
N GLN A 262 -0.09 0.16 14.06
CA GLN A 262 -0.72 0.17 15.38
C GLN A 262 0.12 -0.68 16.33
N THR A 263 0.51 -0.09 17.47
CA THR A 263 1.26 -0.81 18.51
C THR A 263 0.37 -1.81 19.23
N TYR A 264 0.97 -2.85 19.79
CA TYR A 264 0.26 -3.83 20.59
C TYR A 264 -0.41 -3.16 21.81
N ASN A 265 -1.69 -3.46 22.03
CA ASN A 265 -2.45 -2.85 23.13
C ASN A 265 -2.21 -3.61 24.43
N VAL A 266 -1.27 -3.12 25.24
CA VAL A 266 -0.94 -3.69 26.55
C VAL A 266 -2.07 -3.54 27.57
N SER A 267 -2.88 -2.47 27.48
CA SER A 267 -3.97 -2.21 28.44
C SER A 267 -5.01 -3.33 28.45
N LYS A 268 -5.36 -3.89 27.28
CA LYS A 268 -6.31 -5.01 27.19
C LYS A 268 -5.85 -6.23 27.97
N VAL A 269 -4.56 -6.56 27.88
CA VAL A 269 -3.98 -7.70 28.60
C VAL A 269 -4.03 -7.48 30.12
N LEU A 270 -3.77 -6.25 30.56
CA LEU A 270 -3.84 -5.89 31.98
C LEU A 270 -5.27 -5.93 32.52
N GLU A 271 -6.24 -5.43 31.77
CA GLU A 271 -7.66 -5.49 32.15
C GLU A 271 -8.16 -6.92 32.29
N GLU A 272 -7.82 -7.81 31.35
CA GLU A 272 -8.17 -9.24 31.43
C GLU A 272 -7.50 -9.94 32.63
N ALA A 273 -6.25 -9.59 32.93
CA ALA A 273 -5.55 -10.11 34.09
C ALA A 273 -6.20 -9.65 35.41
N ILE A 274 -6.62 -8.38 35.50
CA ILE A 274 -7.30 -7.83 36.68
C ILE A 274 -8.69 -8.46 36.83
N GLY A 275 -9.46 -8.59 35.73
CA GLY A 275 -10.78 -9.22 35.76
C GLY A 275 -10.75 -10.65 36.31
N LYS A 276 -9.78 -11.46 35.88
CA LYS A 276 -9.58 -12.83 36.39
C LYS A 276 -9.26 -12.91 37.89
N VAL A 277 -8.63 -11.87 38.46
CA VAL A 277 -8.32 -11.80 39.90
C VAL A 277 -9.54 -11.35 40.72
N LEU A 278 -10.44 -10.56 40.14
CA LEU A 278 -11.66 -10.11 40.81
C LEU A 278 -12.76 -11.18 40.81
N ASP A 279 -12.72 -12.11 39.86
CA ASP A 279 -13.66 -13.23 39.75
C ASP A 279 -13.19 -14.51 40.50
N SER A 280 -12.00 -14.48 41.12
CA SER A 280 -11.40 -15.59 41.91
C SER A 280 -11.48 -15.36 43.41
#